data_AF-A0A2T5JQT9-F1
#
_entry.id   AF-A0A2T5JQT9-F1
#
_cell.length_a   1.000
_cell.length_b   1.000
_cell.length_c   1.000
_cell.angle_alpha   90.00
_cell.angle_beta   90.00
_cell.angle_gamma   90.00
#
_symmetry.space_group_name_H-M   'P 1'
#
loop_
_entity.id
_entity.type
_entity.pdbx_description
1 polymer ?
#
loop_
_entity_poly.entity_id
_entity_poly.type
_entity_poly.pdbx_seq_one_letter_code
_entity_poly.pdbx_strand_id
1 'polypeptide(L)'
;MKNSEQLLKELHERSIKEDHEKRISTIITMMASLYDKSAAYTNIIMAVGYAGFFTVWSNMKVYMSAFDMRISSLCMLTSVVVFVMWEVTKMIYSARELHLLQDVLNAPAENFSSLLIAKQHQINVSHVCLMKAWPIMLFFTIFPALTATSILIFSFVMNL
;
A
#
# COMPACT_ATOMS: atom_id res chain seq x y z
N MET A 1 -35.19 -35.64 30.38
CA MET A 1 -33.72 -35.51 30.59
C MET A 1 -32.90 -35.40 29.30
N LYS A 2 -33.26 -36.01 28.16
CA LYS A 2 -32.48 -35.85 26.90
C LYS A 2 -32.38 -34.42 26.34
N ASN A 3 -33.37 -33.56 26.64
CA ASN A 3 -33.44 -32.19 26.09
C ASN A 3 -32.37 -31.25 26.68
N SER A 4 -31.94 -31.46 27.94
CA SER A 4 -30.94 -30.60 28.58
C SER A 4 -29.52 -30.86 28.06
N GLU A 5 -29.18 -32.11 27.72
CA GLU A 5 -27.87 -32.44 27.15
C GLU A 5 -27.71 -31.92 25.71
N GLN A 6 -28.79 -31.97 24.91
CA GLN A 6 -28.77 -31.34 23.57
C GLN A 6 -28.62 -29.82 23.65
N LEU A 7 -29.34 -29.17 24.58
CA LEU A 7 -29.21 -27.73 24.82
C LEU A 7 -27.80 -27.31 25.24
N LEU A 8 -27.15 -28.07 26.12
CA LEU A 8 -25.77 -27.81 26.54
C LEU A 8 -24.77 -27.96 25.39
N LYS A 9 -24.99 -28.95 24.51
CA LYS A 9 -24.14 -29.18 23.34
C LYS A 9 -24.29 -28.07 22.30
N GLU A 10 -25.52 -27.62 22.04
CA GLU A 10 -25.79 -26.50 21.14
C GLU A 10 -25.24 -25.17 21.69
N LEU A 11 -25.36 -24.92 23.00
CA LEU A 11 -24.76 -23.76 23.66
C LEU A 11 -23.24 -23.77 23.56
N HIS A 12 -22.62 -24.94 23.75
CA HIS A 12 -21.17 -25.08 23.63
C HIS A 12 -20.70 -24.84 22.18
N GLU A 13 -21.37 -25.43 21.19
CA GLU A 13 -21.07 -25.20 19.76
C GLU A 13 -21.28 -23.75 19.35
N ARG A 14 -22.33 -23.07 19.85
CA ARG A 14 -22.53 -21.63 19.64
C ARG A 14 -21.42 -20.80 20.29
N SER A 15 -21.03 -21.11 21.52
CA SER A 15 -19.94 -20.39 22.21
C SER A 15 -18.60 -20.53 21.50
N ILE A 16 -18.29 -21.72 20.95
CA ILE A 16 -17.07 -21.95 20.16
C ILE A 16 -17.11 -21.14 18.86
N LYS A 17 -18.26 -21.08 18.17
CA LYS A 17 -18.42 -20.26 16.97
C LYS A 17 -18.28 -18.77 17.27
N GLU A 18 -18.93 -18.27 18.33
CA GLU A 18 -18.83 -16.87 18.74
C GLU A 18 -17.40 -16.49 19.13
N ASP A 19 -16.68 -17.34 19.86
CA ASP A 19 -15.28 -17.13 20.20
C ASP A 19 -14.38 -17.16 18.96
N HIS A 20 -14.66 -18.03 18.00
CA HIS A 20 -13.93 -18.10 16.75
C HIS A 20 -14.14 -16.84 15.90
N GLU A 21 -15.38 -16.38 15.77
CA GLU A 21 -15.73 -15.15 15.06
C GLU A 21 -15.12 -13.90 15.74
N LYS A 22 -15.13 -13.83 17.07
CA LYS A 22 -14.46 -12.76 17.82
C LYS A 22 -12.95 -12.74 17.62
N ARG A 23 -12.30 -13.92 17.58
CA ARG A 23 -10.86 -14.01 17.31
C ARG A 23 -10.53 -13.51 15.91
N ILE A 24 -11.32 -13.93 14.91
CA ILE A 24 -11.16 -13.47 13.52
C ILE A 24 -11.37 -11.95 13.42
N SER A 25 -12.44 -11.42 14.01
CA SER A 25 -12.71 -9.97 13.96
C SER A 25 -11.63 -9.14 14.67
N THR A 26 -11.09 -9.65 15.78
CA THR A 26 -9.97 -9.02 16.50
C THR A 26 -8.71 -8.99 15.64
N ILE A 27 -8.38 -10.09 14.96
CA ILE A 27 -7.23 -10.15 14.05
C ILE A 27 -7.41 -9.20 12.86
N ILE A 28 -8.59 -9.16 12.25
CA ILE A 28 -8.91 -8.25 11.14
C ILE A 28 -8.75 -6.79 11.59
N THR A 29 -9.31 -6.43 12.75
CA THR A 29 -9.24 -5.07 13.31
C THR A 29 -7.79 -4.69 13.63
N MET A 30 -7.02 -5.63 14.20
CA MET A 30 -5.60 -5.42 14.49
C MET A 30 -4.79 -5.22 13.21
N MET A 31 -5.03 -6.04 12.17
CA MET A 31 -4.38 -5.93 10.87
C MET A 31 -4.72 -4.62 10.16
N ALA A 32 -6.00 -4.20 10.18
CA ALA A 32 -6.42 -2.90 9.63
C ALA A 32 -5.72 -1.74 10.34
N SER A 33 -5.70 -1.74 11.68
CA SER A 33 -5.02 -0.72 12.48
C SER A 33 -3.50 -0.67 12.21
N LEU A 34 -2.86 -1.83 12.06
CA LEU A 34 -1.44 -1.92 11.71
C LEU A 34 -1.18 -1.38 10.30
N TYR A 35 -2.02 -1.73 9.34
CA TYR A 35 -1.91 -1.30 7.95
C TYR A 35 -2.07 0.23 7.83
N ASP A 36 -3.08 0.82 8.45
CA ASP A 36 -3.33 2.26 8.43
C ASP A 36 -2.16 3.06 9.02
N LYS A 37 -1.63 2.61 10.16
CA LYS A 37 -0.47 3.23 10.80
C LYS A 37 0.79 3.12 9.94
N SER A 38 1.01 1.94 9.34
CA SER A 38 2.15 1.70 8.44
C SER A 38 2.08 2.60 7.22
N ALA A 39 0.91 2.69 6.56
CA ALA A 39 0.68 3.53 5.39
C ALA A 39 0.91 5.02 5.71
N ALA A 40 0.36 5.51 6.82
CA ALA A 40 0.56 6.89 7.25
C ALA A 40 2.05 7.20 7.52
N TYR A 41 2.75 6.29 8.19
CA TYR A 41 4.18 6.43 8.47
C TYR A 41 5.03 6.44 7.19
N THR A 42 4.78 5.49 6.27
CA THR A 42 5.47 5.45 4.97
C THR A 42 5.24 6.72 4.18
N ASN A 43 4.00 7.22 4.11
CA ASN A 43 3.68 8.45 3.38
C ASN A 43 4.42 9.67 3.95
N ILE A 44 4.50 9.80 5.28
CA ILE A 44 5.26 10.87 5.93
C ILE A 44 6.75 10.75 5.60
N ILE A 45 7.33 9.56 5.73
CA ILE A 45 8.75 9.33 5.38
C ILE A 45 9.01 9.69 3.93
N MET A 46 8.14 9.29 3.00
CA MET A 46 8.32 9.61 1.59
C MET A 46 8.24 11.11 1.34
N ALA A 47 7.27 11.81 1.94
CA ALA A 47 7.16 13.27 1.83
C ALA A 47 8.42 13.98 2.36
N VAL A 48 8.90 13.58 3.54
CA VAL A 48 10.13 14.12 4.15
C VAL A 48 11.35 13.79 3.30
N GLY A 49 11.45 12.55 2.80
CA GLY A 49 12.53 12.10 1.93
C GLY A 49 12.60 12.90 0.64
N TYR A 50 11.47 13.11 -0.04
CA TYR A 50 11.40 13.94 -1.23
C TYR A 50 11.75 15.41 -0.94
N ALA A 51 11.22 15.98 0.13
CA ALA A 51 11.53 17.36 0.52
C ALA A 51 13.03 17.54 0.83
N GLY A 52 13.62 16.62 1.57
CA GLY A 52 15.06 16.60 1.86
C GLY A 52 15.89 16.46 0.59
N PHE A 53 15.52 15.53 -0.28
CA PHE A 53 16.20 15.29 -1.55
C PHE A 53 16.18 16.52 -2.48
N PHE A 54 15.01 17.15 -2.66
CA PHE A 54 14.89 18.37 -3.46
C PHE A 54 15.65 19.55 -2.85
N THR A 55 15.69 19.65 -1.52
CA THR A 55 16.48 20.67 -0.82
C THR A 55 17.97 20.49 -1.11
N VAL A 56 18.50 19.27 -0.95
CA VAL A 56 19.90 18.96 -1.24
C VAL A 56 20.23 19.22 -2.71
N TRP A 57 19.39 18.73 -3.63
CA TRP A 57 19.54 18.98 -5.07
C TRP A 57 19.60 20.49 -5.41
N SER A 58 18.72 21.29 -4.81
CA SER A 58 18.66 22.74 -5.07
C SER A 58 19.94 23.49 -4.69
N ASN A 59 20.69 22.97 -3.71
CA ASN A 59 21.97 23.50 -3.29
C ASN A 59 23.12 22.95 -4.15
N MET A 60 23.09 21.65 -4.48
CA MET A 60 24.16 20.99 -5.24
C MET A 60 24.22 21.42 -6.72
N LYS A 61 23.08 21.79 -7.32
CA LYS A 61 23.03 22.19 -8.74
C LYS A 61 23.99 23.34 -9.10
N VAL A 62 24.37 24.17 -8.13
CA VAL A 62 25.26 25.32 -8.32
C VAL A 62 26.71 24.89 -8.62
N TYR A 63 27.10 23.69 -8.19
CA TYR A 63 28.45 23.15 -8.32
C TYR A 63 28.58 22.12 -9.46
N MET A 64 27.53 21.91 -10.25
CA MET A 64 27.51 20.88 -11.30
C MET A 64 27.67 21.49 -12.69
N SER A 65 28.33 20.74 -13.58
CA SER A 65 28.37 21.06 -15.01
C SER A 65 26.96 21.03 -15.62
N ALA A 66 26.70 21.88 -16.61
CA ALA A 66 25.40 21.98 -17.28
C ALA A 66 24.95 20.68 -17.97
N PHE A 67 25.87 19.75 -18.24
CA PHE A 67 25.58 18.44 -18.80
C PHE A 67 25.11 17.46 -17.72
N ASP A 68 25.85 17.36 -16.61
CA ASP A 68 25.52 16.49 -15.47
C ASP A 68 24.20 16.91 -14.82
N MET A 69 23.94 18.22 -14.73
CA MET A 69 22.68 18.75 -14.23
C MET A 69 21.49 18.30 -15.08
N ARG A 70 21.63 18.30 -16.41
CA ARG A 70 20.56 17.89 -17.34
C ARG A 70 20.26 16.40 -17.26
N ILE A 71 21.28 15.55 -17.19
CA ILE A 71 21.08 14.10 -17.09
C ILE A 71 20.50 13.73 -15.72
N SER A 72 21.04 14.27 -14.64
CA SER A 72 20.57 13.94 -13.28
C SER A 72 19.13 14.41 -13.05
N SER A 73 18.78 15.62 -13.51
CA SER A 73 17.40 16.12 -13.41
C SER A 73 16.40 15.29 -14.22
N LEU A 74 16.77 14.81 -15.42
CA LEU A 74 15.92 13.91 -16.21
C LEU A 74 15.71 12.55 -15.53
N CYS A 75 16.78 11.97 -14.97
CA CYS A 75 16.68 10.71 -14.22
C CYS A 75 15.81 10.86 -12.97
N MET A 76 16.01 11.94 -12.20
CA MET A 76 15.20 12.26 -11.02
C MET A 76 13.73 12.47 -11.38
N LEU A 77 13.45 13.28 -12.40
CA LEU A 77 12.09 13.55 -12.86
C LEU A 77 11.39 12.26 -13.30
N THR A 78 12.06 11.42 -14.07
CA THR A 78 11.51 10.14 -14.54
C THR A 78 11.19 9.22 -13.36
N SER A 79 12.11 9.09 -12.39
CA SER A 79 11.89 8.28 -11.19
C SER A 79 10.68 8.76 -10.39
N VAL A 80 10.55 10.08 -10.17
CA VAL A 80 9.42 10.68 -9.45
C VAL A 80 8.11 10.47 -10.21
N VAL A 81 8.09 10.66 -11.53
CA VAL A 81 6.88 10.49 -12.34
C VAL A 81 6.39 9.05 -12.30
N VAL A 82 7.28 8.07 -12.45
CA VAL A 82 6.93 6.64 -12.36
C VAL A 82 6.39 6.30 -10.97
N PHE A 83 7.03 6.83 -9.91
CA PHE A 83 6.58 6.65 -8.54
C PHE A 83 5.17 7.24 -8.31
N VAL A 84 4.92 8.47 -8.78
CA VAL A 84 3.61 9.11 -8.65
C VAL A 84 2.54 8.35 -9.42
N MET A 85 2.82 7.88 -10.65
CA MET A 85 1.89 7.04 -11.40
C MET A 85 1.51 5.76 -10.65
N TRP A 86 2.48 5.14 -9.95
CA TRP A 86 2.23 3.98 -9.11
C TRP A 86 1.33 4.30 -7.92
N GLU A 87 1.61 5.38 -7.19
CA GLU A 87 0.77 5.82 -6.06
C GLU A 87 -0.66 6.13 -6.49
N VAL A 88 -0.83 6.83 -7.63
CA VAL A 88 -2.16 7.11 -8.20
C VAL A 88 -2.89 5.82 -8.57
N THR A 89 -2.20 4.85 -9.17
CA THR A 89 -2.78 3.55 -9.49
C THR A 89 -3.27 2.85 -8.23
N LYS A 90 -2.44 2.75 -7.19
CA LYS A 90 -2.83 2.17 -5.89
C LYS A 90 -4.05 2.87 -5.27
N MET A 91 -4.08 4.19 -5.31
CA MET A 91 -5.20 4.99 -4.80
C MET A 91 -6.49 4.67 -5.55
N ILE A 92 -6.45 4.57 -6.88
CA ILE A 92 -7.61 4.22 -7.72
C ILE A 92 -8.13 2.81 -7.38
N TYR A 93 -7.24 1.82 -7.23
CA TYR A 93 -7.65 0.47 -6.83
C TYR A 93 -8.29 0.44 -5.44
N SER A 94 -7.69 1.12 -4.46
CA SER A 94 -8.23 1.20 -3.10
C SER A 94 -9.61 1.91 -3.08
N ALA A 95 -9.78 2.99 -3.83
CA ALA A 95 -11.07 3.67 -3.96
C ALA A 95 -12.15 2.79 -4.60
N ARG A 96 -11.79 1.99 -5.62
CA ARG A 96 -12.70 1.03 -6.25
C ARG A 96 -13.13 -0.06 -5.27
N GLU A 97 -12.22 -0.58 -4.45
CA GLU A 97 -12.54 -1.59 -3.43
C GLU A 97 -13.50 -1.04 -2.38
N LEU A 98 -13.28 0.20 -1.93
CA LEU A 98 -14.17 0.84 -0.98
C LEU A 98 -15.59 1.03 -1.55
N HIS A 99 -15.71 1.46 -2.81
CA HIS A 99 -17.01 1.55 -3.47
C HIS A 99 -17.70 0.19 -3.61
N LEU A 100 -16.95 -0.87 -3.95
CA LEU A 100 -17.50 -2.23 -4.02
C LEU A 100 -18.00 -2.74 -2.67
N LEU A 101 -17.37 -2.33 -1.56
CA LEU A 101 -17.81 -2.67 -0.20
C LEU A 101 -19.03 -1.85 0.24
N GLN A 102 -19.15 -0.59 -0.20
CA GLN A 102 -20.34 0.22 0.04
C GLN A 102 -21.60 -0.40 -0.58
N ASP A 103 -21.51 -0.97 -1.78
CA ASP A 103 -22.62 -1.68 -2.41
C ASP A 103 -23.08 -2.90 -1.59
N VAL A 104 -22.15 -3.57 -0.92
CA VAL A 104 -22.45 -4.72 -0.05
C VAL A 104 -23.07 -4.28 1.28
N LEU A 105 -22.61 -3.16 1.85
CA LEU A 105 -23.15 -2.59 3.10
C LEU A 105 -24.59 -2.08 2.96
N ASN A 106 -24.97 -1.62 1.76
CA ASN A 106 -26.34 -1.16 1.48
C ASN A 106 -27.29 -2.31 1.07
N ALA A 107 -26.82 -3.54 0.96
CA ALA A 107 -27.63 -4.69 0.56
C ALA A 107 -28.44 -5.28 1.75
N PRO A 108 -29.61 -5.89 1.50
CA PRO A 108 -30.40 -6.56 2.55
C PRO A 108 -29.61 -7.67 3.26
N ALA A 109 -29.80 -7.79 4.58
CA ALA A 109 -29.04 -8.70 5.46
C ALA A 109 -29.06 -10.18 5.01
N GLU A 110 -30.12 -10.62 4.32
CA GLU A 110 -30.24 -11.97 3.76
C GLU A 110 -29.21 -12.31 2.68
N ASN A 111 -28.76 -11.30 1.91
CA ASN A 111 -27.82 -11.50 0.79
C ASN A 111 -26.41 -10.99 1.10
N PHE A 112 -26.18 -10.43 2.29
CA PHE A 112 -24.93 -9.79 2.67
C PHE A 112 -23.74 -10.76 2.57
N SER A 113 -23.85 -11.96 3.13
CA SER A 113 -22.77 -12.96 3.19
C SER A 113 -22.41 -13.52 1.80
N SER A 114 -23.39 -13.77 0.93
CA SER A 114 -23.16 -14.29 -0.42
C SER A 114 -22.55 -13.23 -1.36
N LEU A 115 -23.01 -11.98 -1.25
CA LEU A 115 -22.43 -10.84 -1.98
C LEU A 115 -21.00 -10.53 -1.53
N LEU A 116 -20.71 -10.64 -0.23
CA LEU A 116 -19.37 -10.42 0.32
C LEU A 116 -18.38 -11.46 -0.22
N ILE A 117 -18.74 -12.75 -0.25
CA ILE A 117 -17.87 -13.81 -0.77
C ILE A 117 -17.61 -13.63 -2.28
N ALA A 118 -18.64 -13.29 -3.04
CA ALA A 118 -18.52 -13.06 -4.49
C ALA A 118 -17.62 -11.83 -4.80
N LYS A 119 -17.76 -10.75 -4.03
CA LYS A 119 -16.95 -9.53 -4.18
C LYS A 119 -15.53 -9.72 -3.65
N GLN A 120 -15.33 -10.49 -2.57
CA GLN A 120 -14.01 -10.82 -2.02
C GLN A 120 -13.11 -11.52 -3.05
N HIS A 121 -13.69 -12.39 -3.88
CA HIS A 121 -12.94 -13.06 -4.94
C HIS A 121 -12.43 -12.07 -6.00
N GLN A 122 -13.23 -11.08 -6.40
CA GLN A 122 -12.82 -10.04 -7.36
C GLN A 122 -11.73 -9.13 -6.79
N ILE A 123 -11.82 -8.80 -5.50
CA ILE A 123 -10.81 -8.02 -4.78
C ILE A 123 -9.48 -8.81 -4.77
N ASN A 124 -9.50 -10.09 -4.36
CA ASN A 124 -8.29 -10.91 -4.27
C ASN A 124 -7.57 -11.07 -5.62
N VAL A 125 -8.30 -11.23 -6.74
CA VAL A 125 -7.68 -11.33 -8.08
C VAL A 125 -6.98 -10.01 -8.47
N SER A 126 -7.59 -8.87 -8.15
CA SER A 126 -7.01 -7.55 -8.41
C SER A 126 -5.74 -7.32 -7.58
N HIS A 127 -5.78 -7.69 -6.29
CA HIS A 127 -4.62 -7.65 -5.39
C HIS A 127 -3.45 -8.50 -5.90
N VAL A 128 -3.73 -9.72 -6.39
CA VAL A 128 -2.67 -10.61 -6.89
C VAL A 128 -1.99 -10.04 -8.14
N CYS A 129 -2.72 -9.36 -9.03
CA CYS A 129 -2.14 -8.69 -10.18
C CYS A 129 -1.23 -7.52 -9.75
N LEU A 130 -1.71 -6.70 -8.82
CA LEU A 130 -0.96 -5.57 -8.27
C LEU A 130 0.31 -6.03 -7.54
N MET A 131 0.22 -7.10 -6.75
CA MET A 131 1.37 -7.70 -6.05
C MET A 131 2.43 -8.25 -7.00
N LYS A 132 2.04 -8.77 -8.17
CA LYS A 132 3.00 -9.22 -9.20
C LYS A 132 3.70 -8.05 -9.90
N ALA A 133 3.02 -6.93 -10.07
CA ALA A 133 3.60 -5.72 -10.66
C ALA A 133 4.52 -4.94 -9.69
N TRP A 134 4.28 -5.08 -8.37
CA TRP A 134 5.05 -4.41 -7.31
C TRP A 134 6.59 -4.56 -7.44
N PRO A 135 7.18 -5.77 -7.54
CA PRO A 135 8.64 -5.90 -7.61
C PRO A 135 9.24 -5.29 -8.89
N ILE A 136 8.50 -5.31 -10.01
CA ILE A 136 8.93 -4.71 -11.27
C ILE A 136 8.95 -3.19 -11.13
N MET A 137 7.87 -2.59 -10.61
CA MET A 137 7.80 -1.16 -10.32
C MET A 137 8.91 -0.71 -9.37
N LEU A 138 9.12 -1.46 -8.29
CA LEU A 138 10.12 -1.15 -7.27
C LEU A 138 11.54 -1.16 -7.86
N PHE A 139 11.84 -2.09 -8.77
CA PHE A 139 13.10 -2.11 -9.51
C PHE A 139 13.27 -0.85 -10.37
N PHE A 140 12.24 -0.46 -11.13
CA PHE A 140 12.28 0.72 -11.99
C PHE A 140 12.29 2.05 -11.23
N THR A 141 11.87 2.10 -9.97
CA THR A 141 11.98 3.32 -9.15
C THR A 141 13.33 3.44 -8.46
N ILE A 142 13.84 2.33 -7.90
CA ILE A 142 15.06 2.34 -7.07
C ILE A 142 16.31 2.47 -7.94
N PHE A 143 16.39 1.73 -9.04
CA PHE A 143 17.58 1.70 -9.88
C PHE A 143 17.97 3.10 -10.43
N PRO A 144 17.06 3.86 -11.08
CA PRO A 144 17.37 5.22 -11.53
C PRO A 144 17.57 6.22 -10.38
N ALA A 145 16.90 6.03 -9.24
CA ALA A 145 17.11 6.90 -8.08
C ALA A 145 18.51 6.76 -7.49
N LEU A 146 19.01 5.52 -7.36
CA LEU A 146 20.36 5.24 -6.88
C LEU A 146 21.43 5.70 -7.86
N THR A 147 21.22 5.53 -9.16
CA THR A 147 22.19 6.00 -10.16
C THR A 147 22.26 7.52 -10.19
N ALA A 148 21.12 8.23 -10.16
CA ALA A 148 21.10 9.69 -10.09
C ALA A 148 21.79 10.22 -8.82
N THR A 149 21.51 9.61 -7.68
CA THR A 149 22.13 10.01 -6.40
C THR A 149 23.64 9.75 -6.39
N SER A 150 24.08 8.62 -6.94
CA SER A 150 25.51 8.30 -7.08
C SER A 150 26.24 9.31 -7.97
N ILE A 151 25.63 9.70 -9.10
CA ILE A 151 26.18 10.72 -10.01
C ILE A 151 26.29 12.07 -9.30
N LEU A 152 25.28 12.45 -8.52
CA LEU A 152 25.28 13.68 -7.71
C LEU A 152 26.42 13.72 -6.71
N ILE A 153 26.60 12.64 -5.93
CA ILE A 153 27.65 12.54 -4.92
C ILE A 153 29.03 12.58 -5.59
N PHE A 154 29.21 11.83 -6.68
CA PHE A 154 30.48 11.79 -7.40
C PHE A 154 30.86 13.15 -8.01
N SER A 155 29.90 13.83 -8.65
CA SER A 155 30.11 15.17 -9.20
C SER A 155 30.48 16.18 -8.12
N PHE A 156 29.82 16.12 -6.96
CA PHE A 156 30.13 17.01 -5.83
C PHE A 156 31.51 16.77 -5.24
N VAL A 157 31.93 15.51 -5.05
CA VAL A 157 33.27 15.19 -4.52
C VAL A 157 34.39 15.58 -5.48
N MET A 158 34.15 15.49 -6.79
CA MET A 158 35.15 15.81 -7.82
C MET A 158 35.21 17.31 -8.19
N ASN A 159 34.13 18.09 -7.99
CA ASN A 159 34.08 19.54 -8.23
C ASN A 159 34.28 20.40 -6.97
N LEU A 160 34.51 19.80 -5.80
CA LEU A 160 34.93 20.49 -4.58
C LEU A 160 36.45 20.66 -4.55
#